data_AF-A0AA92R866-F1
#
_entry.id   AF-A0AA92R866-F1
#
_cell.length_a   1.000
_cell.length_b   1.000
_cell.length_c   1.000
_cell.angle_alpha   90.00
_cell.angle_beta   90.00
_cell.angle_gamma   90.00
#
_symmetry.space_group_name_H-M   'P 1'
#
loop_
_entity.id
_entity.type
_entity.pdbx_description
1 polymer ?
#
loop_
_entity_poly.entity_id
_entity_poly.type
_entity_poly.pdbx_seq_one_letter_code
_entity_poly.pdbx_strand_id
1 'polypeptide(L)' 'MTSVYKLICERAYFVGYEQLFLPRSFRRLVARSELHRAWLAGNQGNIGATDGVLYRKWFTNRKHHTNATIKQLWRSINR' A
#
# COMPACT_ATOMS: atom_id res chain seq x y z
N MET A 1 1.19 14.82 14.48
CA MET A 1 1.83 13.83 13.59
C MET A 1 2.93 14.56 12.82
N THR A 2 4.20 14.17 12.96
CA THR A 2 5.33 14.87 12.32
C THR A 2 5.25 14.73 10.79
N SER A 3 5.71 15.74 10.06
CA SER A 3 5.67 15.77 8.57
C SER A 3 6.24 14.50 7.94
N VAL A 4 7.33 13.99 8.51
CA VAL A 4 8.01 12.76 8.07
C VAL A 4 7.13 11.52 8.16
N TYR A 5 6.37 11.36 9.25
CA TYR A 5 5.52 10.18 9.43
C TYR A 5 4.34 10.16 8.46
N LYS A 6 3.81 11.34 8.10
CA LYS A 6 2.78 11.48 7.07
C LYS A 6 3.31 11.04 5.70
N LEU A 7 4.50 11.51 5.32
CA LEU A 7 5.17 11.11 4.07
C LEU A 7 5.39 9.60 4.00
N ILE A 8 5.84 8.99 5.11
CA ILE A 8 6.02 7.54 5.19
C ILE A 8 4.71 6.78 4.96
N CYS A 9 3.60 7.24 5.54
CA CYS A 9 2.29 6.62 5.34
C CYS A 9 1.79 6.78 3.89
N GLU A 10 2.03 7.94 3.28
CA GLU A 10 1.72 8.18 1.86
C GLU A 10 2.52 7.25 0.94
N ARG A 11 3.82 7.06 1.19
CA ARG A 11 4.63 6.08 0.46
C ARG A 11 4.09 4.66 0.64
N ALA A 12 3.66 4.30 1.84
CA ALA A 12 3.06 2.99 2.10
C ALA A 12 1.75 2.81 1.31
N TYR A 13 0.93 3.84 1.18
CA TYR A 13 -0.26 3.84 0.34
C TYR A 13 0.08 3.53 -1.12
N PHE A 14 1.07 4.21 -1.71
CA PHE A 14 1.47 3.95 -3.10
C PHE A 14 2.06 2.56 -3.30
N VAL A 15 2.83 2.03 -2.33
CA VAL A 15 3.30 0.63 -2.36
C VAL A 15 2.12 -0.34 -2.42
N GLY A 16 1.10 -0.13 -1.60
CA GLY A 16 -0.14 -0.92 -1.66
C GLY A 16 -0.86 -0.76 -3.00
N TYR A 17 -0.95 0.47 -3.50
CA TYR A 17 -1.57 0.79 -4.78
C TYR A 17 -0.84 0.12 -5.97
N GLU A 18 0.45 -0.11 -5.91
CA GLU A 18 1.16 -0.88 -6.93
C GLU A 18 0.97 -2.41 -6.79
N GLN A 19 0.14 -2.86 -5.85
CA GLN A 19 -0.11 -4.28 -5.50
C GLN A 19 1.13 -5.04 -5.02
N LEU A 20 2.12 -4.31 -4.53
CA LEU A 20 3.33 -4.89 -3.99
C LEU A 20 3.05 -5.46 -2.59
N PHE A 21 3.17 -6.78 -2.48
CA PHE A 21 3.00 -7.45 -1.20
C PHE A 21 4.23 -7.27 -0.34
N LEU A 22 4.03 -6.57 0.78
CA LEU A 22 5.05 -6.51 1.82
C LEU A 22 5.24 -7.90 2.44
N PRO A 23 6.49 -8.29 2.79
CA PRO A 23 6.78 -9.53 3.47
C PRO A 23 5.88 -9.73 4.69
N ARG A 24 5.49 -10.98 4.95
CA ARG A 24 4.58 -11.30 6.07
C ARG A 24 5.14 -10.83 7.41
N SER A 25 6.45 -10.95 7.63
CA SER A 25 7.14 -10.46 8.83
C SER A 25 6.96 -8.94 9.02
N PHE A 26 7.18 -8.17 7.96
CA PHE A 26 7.02 -6.72 7.99
C PHE A 26 5.57 -6.33 8.31
N ARG A 27 4.58 -6.94 7.62
CA ARG A 27 3.16 -6.65 7.87
C ARG A 27 2.73 -6.95 9.31
N ARG A 28 3.30 -8.00 9.93
CA ARG A 28 3.07 -8.30 11.34
C ARG A 28 3.68 -7.25 12.26
N LEU A 29 4.89 -6.79 11.97
CA LEU A 29 5.58 -5.78 12.76
C LEU A 29 4.81 -4.45 12.77
N VAL A 30 4.30 -4.03 11.61
CA VAL A 30 3.60 -2.74 11.47
C VAL A 30 2.09 -2.86 11.67
N ALA A 31 1.57 -4.05 12.00
CA ALA A 31 0.13 -4.30 12.08
C ALA A 31 -0.58 -3.28 12.98
N ARG A 32 -1.79 -2.88 12.60
CA ARG A 32 -2.66 -1.90 13.30
C ARG A 32 -2.11 -0.45 13.38
N SER A 33 -0.90 -0.18 12.91
CA SER A 33 -0.36 1.19 12.77
C SER A 33 -0.96 1.93 11.56
N GLU A 34 -0.82 3.26 11.53
CA GLU A 34 -1.23 4.08 10.38
C GLU A 34 -0.51 3.69 9.10
N LEU A 35 0.76 3.28 9.19
CA LEU A 35 1.52 2.74 8.05
C LEU A 35 0.82 1.53 7.43
N HIS A 36 0.42 0.57 8.28
CA HIS A 36 -0.27 -0.64 7.82
C HIS A 36 -1.65 -0.32 7.26
N ARG A 37 -2.39 0.62 7.87
CA ARG A 37 -3.68 1.09 7.35
C ARG A 37 -3.53 1.76 6.00
N ALA A 38 -2.53 2.62 5.82
CA ALA A 38 -2.26 3.29 4.56
C ALA A 38 -1.88 2.31 3.45
N TRP A 39 -0.97 1.37 3.72
CA TRP A 39 -0.66 0.29 2.78
C TRP A 39 -1.89 -0.55 2.43
N LEU A 40 -2.69 -0.93 3.43
CA LEU A 40 -3.90 -1.73 3.21
C LEU A 40 -4.94 -0.96 2.38
N ALA A 41 -5.12 0.34 2.62
CA ALA A 41 -6.00 1.20 1.86
C ALA A 41 -5.57 1.30 0.39
N GLY A 42 -4.28 1.53 0.12
CA GLY A 42 -3.75 1.53 -1.25
C GLY A 42 -3.88 0.17 -1.93
N ASN A 43 -3.62 -0.91 -1.19
CA ASN A 43 -3.78 -2.29 -1.66
C ASN A 43 -5.23 -2.61 -2.05
N GLN A 44 -6.19 -2.08 -1.31
CA GLN A 44 -7.61 -2.21 -1.61
C GLN A 44 -8.10 -1.23 -2.68
N GLY A 45 -7.36 -0.16 -2.96
CA GLY A 45 -7.77 0.90 -3.89
C GLY A 45 -8.67 1.96 -3.29
N ASN A 46 -8.65 2.12 -1.97
CA ASN A 46 -9.51 3.06 -1.28
C ASN A 46 -8.97 4.50 -1.45
N ILE A 47 -9.57 5.29 -2.32
CA ILE A 47 -9.24 6.71 -2.53
C ILE A 47 -10.24 7.58 -1.75
N GLY A 48 -10.21 7.51 -0.42
CA GLY A 48 -11.10 8.32 0.43
C GLY A 48 -12.57 7.87 0.37
N ALA A 49 -13.21 7.82 1.54
CA ALA A 49 -14.56 7.31 1.67
C ALA A 49 -15.60 8.36 1.23
N THR A 50 -16.21 8.12 0.07
CA THR A 50 -17.66 8.33 -0.18
C THR A 50 -18.14 7.34 -1.24
N ASP A 51 -17.31 7.07 -2.25
CA ASP A 51 -17.56 6.08 -3.31
C ASP A 51 -16.31 5.22 -3.57
N GLY A 52 -15.66 4.78 -2.50
CA GLY A 52 -14.46 3.94 -2.59
C GLY A 52 -14.73 2.76 -3.51
N VAL A 53 -14.08 2.75 -4.68
CA VAL A 53 -14.28 1.77 -5.76
C VAL A 53 -13.77 0.41 -5.28
N LEU A 54 -14.56 -0.28 -4.44
CA LEU A 54 -14.43 -1.69 -4.12
C LEU A 54 -14.91 -2.54 -5.30
N TYR A 55 -14.53 -2.17 -6.54
CA TYR A 55 -14.77 -3.03 -7.68
C TYR A 55 -13.78 -4.18 -7.62
N ARG A 56 -14.26 -5.37 -7.27
CA ARG A 56 -13.50 -6.62 -7.36
C ARG A 56 -12.83 -6.80 -8.73
N LYS A 57 -13.45 -6.29 -9.81
CA LYS A 57 -12.86 -6.22 -11.17
C LYS A 57 -11.60 -5.35 -11.25
N TRP A 58 -11.57 -4.22 -10.55
CA TRP A 58 -10.41 -3.33 -10.48
C TRP A 58 -9.25 -4.01 -9.72
N PHE A 59 -9.56 -4.72 -8.64
CA PHE A 59 -8.60 -5.54 -7.90
C PHE A 59 -7.98 -6.65 -8.77
N THR A 60 -8.78 -7.36 -9.57
CA THR A 60 -8.30 -8.46 -10.43
C THR A 60 -7.50 -8.02 -11.66
N ASN A 61 -7.63 -6.77 -12.12
CA ASN A 61 -6.92 -6.29 -13.32
C ASN A 61 -5.45 -5.93 -13.07
N ARG A 62 -5.01 -5.82 -11.82
CA ARG A 62 -3.61 -5.50 -11.48
C ARG A 62 -2.79 -6.79 -11.37
N LYS A 63 -2.01 -7.07 -12.41
CA LYS A 63 -1.39 -8.37 -12.73
C LYS A 63 -0.33 -8.93 -11.76
N HIS A 64 -0.04 -8.33 -10.60
CA HIS A 64 1.17 -8.68 -9.83
C HIS A 64 0.99 -8.72 -8.30
N HIS A 65 0.29 -9.73 -7.79
CA HIS A 65 0.35 -10.09 -6.36
C HIS A 65 1.61 -10.89 -6.05
N THR A 66 2.77 -10.26 -6.20
CA THR A 66 4.07 -10.86 -5.86
C THR A 66 4.65 -10.19 -4.64
N ASN A 67 5.42 -10.93 -3.84
CA ASN A 67 6.25 -10.31 -2.81
C ASN A 67 7.14 -9.25 -3.47
N ALA A 68 7.14 -8.05 -2.91
CA ALA A 68 7.87 -6.93 -3.45
C ALA A 68 9.38 -7.18 -3.32
N THR A 69 10.09 -7.14 -4.45
CA THR A 69 11.55 -7.06 -4.43
C THR A 69 12.00 -5.68 -3.93
N ILE A 70 13.23 -5.59 -3.41
CA ILE A 70 13.82 -4.30 -3.00
C ILE A 70 13.76 -3.29 -4.15
N LYS A 71 14.02 -3.74 -5.39
CA LYS A 71 13.95 -2.89 -6.59
C LYS A 71 12.55 -2.33 -6.86
N GLN A 72 11.51 -3.15 -6.69
CA GLN A 72 10.11 -2.70 -6.86
C GLN A 72 9.71 -1.73 -5.76
N LEU A 73 10.09 -1.99 -4.51
CA LEU A 73 9.86 -1.08 -3.39
C LEU A 73 10.53 0.28 -3.62
N TRP A 74 11.80 0.26 -4.03
CA TRP A 74 12.56 1.48 -4.29
C TRP A 74 11.92 2.32 -5.40
N ARG A 75 11.45 1.70 -6.48
CA ARG A 75 10.72 2.41 -7.54
C ARG A 75 9.40 3.03 -7.07
N SER A 76 8.65 2.32 -6.23
CA SER A 76 7.38 2.80 -5.69
C SER A 76 7.58 3.96 -4.71
N ILE A 77 8.66 3.92 -3.91
CA ILE A 77 8.97 4.96 -2.92
C ILE A 77 9.52 6.24 -3.58
N ASN A 78 10.24 6.15 -4.71
CA ASN A 78 10.85 7.31 -5.37
C ASN A 78 9.99 7.92 -6.50
N ARG A 79 8.75 7.46 -6.67
CA ARG A 79 7.82 7.99 -7.66
C ARG A 79 7.23 9.34 -7.21
#